data_AF-K9VN96-F1
#
_entry.id   AF-K9VN96-F1
#
_cell.length_a   1.000
_cell.length_b   1.000
_cell.length_c   1.000
_cell.angle_alpha   90.00
_cell.angle_beta   90.00
_cell.angle_gamma   90.00
#
_symmetry.space_group_name_H-M   'P 1'
#
loop_
_entity.id
_entity.type
_entity.pdbx_description
1 polymer ?
#
loop_
_entity_poly.entity_id
_entity_poly.type
_entity_poly.pdbx_seq_one_letter_code
_entity_poly.pdbx_strand_id
1 'polypeptide(L)'
;MNVYFVLNGITFVWDDSKARINPTNHDGVTFQQAAECFFDPFLVVVDASRNEEARDAVIGLDSRWNLLYVVHIEREENVIRII
;
A
#
# COMPACT_ATOMS: atom_id res chain seq x y z
N MET A 1 2.93 16.24 -0.86
CA MET A 1 1.77 16.46 -1.77
C MET A 1 1.11 15.11 -1.96
N ASN A 2 -0.22 15.03 -2.03
CA ASN A 2 -0.87 13.75 -2.31
C ASN A 2 -0.80 13.42 -3.80
N VAL A 3 -0.42 12.18 -4.11
CA VAL A 3 -0.49 11.59 -5.46
C VAL A 3 -1.62 10.58 -5.46
N TYR A 4 -2.40 10.59 -6.52
CA TYR A 4 -3.48 9.65 -6.75
C TYR A 4 -3.09 8.71 -7.88
N PHE A 5 -3.38 7.42 -7.69
CA PHE A 5 -3.06 6.36 -8.64
C PHE A 5 -4.24 5.40 -8.71
N VAL A 6 -4.76 5.17 -9.90
CA VAL A 6 -5.89 4.25 -10.11
C VAL A 6 -5.36 2.95 -10.72
N LEU A 7 -5.69 1.83 -10.07
CA LEU A 7 -5.35 0.49 -10.56
C LEU A 7 -6.58 -0.40 -10.41
N ASN A 8 -7.00 -1.02 -11.52
CA ASN A 8 -8.16 -1.93 -11.59
C ASN A 8 -9.44 -1.39 -10.92
N GLY A 9 -9.68 -0.08 -10.99
CA GLY A 9 -10.87 0.56 -10.42
C GLY A 9 -10.76 0.95 -8.95
N ILE A 10 -9.66 0.62 -8.27
CA ILE A 10 -9.36 1.09 -6.90
C ILE A 10 -8.49 2.35 -6.99
N THR A 11 -8.82 3.36 -6.17
CA THR A 11 -8.02 4.57 -6.06
C THR A 11 -7.06 4.47 -4.89
N PHE A 12 -5.77 4.50 -5.18
CA PHE A 12 -4.71 4.59 -4.19
C PHE A 12 -4.24 6.03 -4.05
N VAL A 13 -3.90 6.42 -2.82
CA VAL A 13 -3.35 7.73 -2.50
C VAL A 13 -2.15 7.61 -1.58
N TRP A 14 -1.14 8.47 -1.74
CA TRP A 14 0.00 8.52 -0.84
C TRP A 14 0.65 9.90 -0.84
N ASP A 15 1.55 10.14 0.11
CA ASP A 15 2.41 11.32 0.05
C ASP A 15 3.58 11.09 -0.92
N ASP A 16 3.72 12.01 -1.85
CA ASP A 16 4.74 12.04 -2.89
C ASP A 16 6.18 11.95 -2.36
N SER A 17 6.48 12.56 -1.22
CA SER A 17 7.83 12.51 -0.64
C SER A 17 8.15 11.11 -0.11
N LYS A 18 7.16 10.43 0.49
CA LYS A 18 7.31 9.04 0.93
C LYS A 18 7.46 8.10 -0.24
N ALA A 19 6.64 8.25 -1.28
CA ALA A 19 6.71 7.42 -2.47
C ALA A 19 8.08 7.47 -3.16
N ARG A 20 8.72 8.65 -3.19
CA ARG A 20 10.07 8.81 -3.72
C ARG A 20 11.15 8.08 -2.91
N ILE A 21 11.01 8.06 -1.59
CA ILE A 21 12.01 7.49 -0.68
C ILE A 21 11.79 5.99 -0.46
N ASN A 22 10.56 5.50 -0.66
CA ASN A 22 10.19 4.11 -0.39
C ASN A 22 11.12 3.08 -1.08
N PRO A 23 11.47 3.22 -2.38
CA PRO A 23 12.39 2.29 -3.03
C PRO A 23 13.79 2.27 -2.39
N THR A 24 14.25 3.40 -1.84
CA THR A 24 15.54 3.46 -1.14
C THR A 24 15.48 2.75 0.22
N ASN A 25 14.35 2.86 0.93
CA ASN A 25 14.19 2.27 2.25
C ASN A 25 13.75 0.80 2.23
N HIS A 26 13.17 0.33 1.12
CA HIS A 26 12.46 -0.94 1.02
C HIS A 26 12.87 -1.71 -0.24
N ASP A 27 14.17 -1.95 -0.44
CA ASP A 27 14.72 -2.85 -1.48
C ASP A 27 14.15 -2.64 -2.89
N GLY A 28 13.94 -1.38 -3.28
CA GLY A 28 13.43 -1.00 -4.59
C GLY A 28 11.90 -0.98 -4.74
N VAL A 29 11.15 -1.34 -3.70
CA VAL A 29 9.68 -1.40 -3.76
C VAL A 29 9.08 -0.01 -3.91
N THR A 30 8.29 0.18 -4.96
CA THR A 30 7.50 1.40 -5.19
C THR A 30 6.08 1.24 -4.64
N PHE A 31 5.37 2.35 -4.41
CA PHE A 31 3.96 2.27 -4.00
C PHE A 31 3.03 1.78 -5.11
N GLN A 32 3.38 2.01 -6.38
CA GLN A 32 2.68 1.43 -7.51
C GLN A 32 2.76 -0.10 -7.49
N GLN A 33 3.94 -0.65 -7.18
CA GLN A 33 4.14 -2.09 -7.00
C GLN A 33 3.42 -2.61 -5.76
N ALA A 34 3.52 -1.90 -4.63
CA ALA A 34 2.82 -2.28 -3.39
C ALA A 34 1.29 -2.32 -3.57
N ALA A 35 0.73 -1.48 -4.43
CA ALA A 35 -0.70 -1.50 -4.76
C ALA A 35 -1.14 -2.82 -5.44
N GLU A 36 -0.22 -3.56 -6.07
CA GLU A 36 -0.53 -4.84 -6.70
C GLU A 36 -0.95 -5.91 -5.68
N CYS A 37 -0.45 -5.85 -4.45
CA CYS A 37 -0.79 -6.80 -3.37
C CYS A 37 -2.27 -6.80 -2.99
N PHE A 38 -2.99 -5.70 -3.27
CA PHE A 38 -4.44 -5.61 -3.03
C PHE A 38 -5.26 -6.48 -3.99
N PHE A 39 -4.61 -7.04 -5.02
CA PHE A 39 -5.23 -7.93 -5.99
C PHE A 39 -4.75 -9.39 -5.84
N ASP A 40 -3.96 -9.69 -4.81
CA ASP A 40 -3.63 -11.07 -4.47
C ASP A 40 -4.88 -11.77 -3.90
N PRO A 41 -5.40 -12.84 -4.54
CA PRO A 41 -6.56 -13.57 -4.05
C PRO A 41 -6.33 -14.25 -2.68
N PHE A 42 -5.07 -14.37 -2.25
CA PHE A 42 -4.69 -14.96 -0.96
C PHE A 42 -4.18 -13.94 0.05
N LEU A 43 -4.43 -12.65 -0.19
CA LEU A 43 -3.98 -11.61 0.73
C LEU A 43 -4.54 -11.83 2.14
N VAL A 44 -3.74 -11.43 3.13
CA VAL A 44 -4.14 -11.42 4.54
C VAL A 44 -4.08 -9.99 5.05
N VAL A 45 -5.14 -9.56 5.71
CA VAL A 45 -5.17 -8.28 6.43
C VAL A 45 -4.79 -8.52 7.89
N VAL A 46 -3.85 -7.73 8.39
CA VAL A 46 -3.40 -7.76 9.79
C VAL A 46 -3.42 -6.37 10.39
N ASP A 47 -3.62 -6.30 11.71
CA ASP A 47 -3.51 -5.04 12.45
C ASP A 47 -2.07 -4.52 12.37
N ALA A 48 -1.93 -3.26 11.94
CA ALA A 48 -0.67 -2.55 11.82
C ALA A 48 -0.66 -1.24 12.61
N SER A 49 -1.57 -1.13 13.59
CA SER A 49 -1.72 0.04 14.44
C SER A 49 -0.40 0.40 15.14
N ARG A 50 -0.07 1.69 15.16
CA ARG A 50 1.17 2.18 15.77
C ARG A 50 0.95 3.55 16.41
N ASN A 51 1.40 3.71 17.66
CA ASN A 51 1.29 4.97 18.40
C ASN A 51 -0.13 5.55 18.40
N GLU A 52 -1.14 4.72 18.69
CA GLU A 52 -2.57 5.09 18.70
C GLU A 52 -3.18 5.43 17.33
N GLU A 53 -2.41 5.35 16.24
CA GLU A 53 -2.96 5.44 14.89
C GLU A 53 -3.46 4.07 14.43
N ALA A 54 -4.77 3.98 14.19
CA ALA A 54 -5.40 2.82 13.58
C ALA A 54 -4.95 2.68 12.12
N ARG A 55 -4.30 1.55 11.82
CA ARG A 55 -3.77 1.22 10.50
C ARG A 55 -3.86 -0.28 10.30
N ASP A 56 -4.06 -0.70 9.06
CA ASP A 56 -4.03 -2.09 8.66
C ASP A 56 -2.82 -2.35 7.75
N ALA A 57 -2.41 -3.60 7.64
CA ALA A 57 -1.46 -4.02 6.61
C ALA A 57 -2.01 -5.18 5.81
N VAL A 58 -1.76 -5.13 4.50
CA VAL A 58 -1.91 -6.27 3.61
C VAL A 58 -0.61 -7.03 3.55
N ILE A 59 -0.67 -8.33 3.77
CA ILE A 59 0.38 -9.28 3.42
C ILE A 59 -0.07 -10.01 2.16
N GLY A 60 0.63 -9.82 1.05
CA GLY A 60 0.25 -10.39 -0.23
C GLY A 60 1.39 -10.32 -1.25
N LEU A 61 1.19 -10.99 -2.38
CA LEU A 61 2.13 -11.05 -3.49
C LEU A 61 1.85 -9.94 -4.50
N ASP A 62 2.91 -9.31 -5.01
CA ASP A 62 2.82 -8.46 -6.19
C ASP A 62 2.80 -9.29 -7.49
N SER A 63 2.72 -8.63 -8.65
CA SER A 63 2.72 -9.30 -9.96
C SER A 63 4.02 -10.06 -10.28
N ARG A 64 5.08 -9.82 -9.50
CA ARG A 64 6.41 -10.42 -9.64
C ARG A 64 6.69 -11.48 -8.58
N TRP A 65 5.68 -11.89 -7.81
CA TRP A 65 5.79 -12.87 -6.72
C TRP A 65 6.65 -12.42 -5.53
N ASN A 66 6.84 -11.12 -5.34
CA ASN A 66 7.43 -10.61 -4.11
C ASN A 66 6.36 -10.60 -3.02
N LEU A 67 6.63 -11.23 -1.89
CA LEU A 67 5.78 -11.15 -0.71
C LEU A 67 6.02 -9.81 -0.01
N LEU A 68 5.02 -8.94 0.00
CA LEU A 68 5.12 -7.61 0.59
C LEU A 68 4.23 -7.47 1.83
N TYR A 69 4.66 -6.61 2.74
CA TYR A 69 3.88 -6.12 3.87
C TYR A 69 3.57 -4.63 3.61
N VAL A 70 2.31 -4.32 3.31
CA VAL A 70 1.88 -3.00 2.83
C VAL A 70 0.95 -2.35 3.84
N VAL A 71 1.47 -1.36 4.58
CA VAL A 71 0.68 -0.59 5.55
C VAL A 71 -0.22 0.38 4.82
N HIS A 72 -1.50 0.41 5.20
CA HIS A 72 -2.49 1.28 4.60
C HIS A 72 -3.53 1.79 5.61
N ILE A 73 -4.30 2.77 5.16
CA ILE A 73 -5.50 3.28 5.82
C ILE A 73 -6.61 3.27 4.78
N GLU A 74 -7.72 2.60 5.07
CA GLU A 74 -8.94 2.70 4.27
C GLU A 74 -9.64 4.04 4.55
N ARG A 75 -10.08 4.72 3.49
CA ARG A 75 -10.85 5.97 3.55
C ARG A 75 -12.20 5.78 2.86
N GLU A 76 -13.10 6.72 3.10
CA GLU A 76 -14.40 6.78 2.41
C GLU A 76 -14.21 6.76 0.87
N GLU A 77 -15.22 6.24 0.16
CA GLU A 77 -15.28 6.15 -1.31
C GLU A 77 -14.25 5.21 -1.98
N ASN A 78 -13.89 4.10 -1.32
CA ASN A 78 -12.93 3.09 -1.85
C ASN A 78 -11.53 3.66 -2.13
N VAL A 79 -11.10 4.65 -1.34
CA VAL A 79 -9.76 5.22 -1.44
C VAL A 79 -8.83 4.57 -0.42
N ILE A 80 -7.76 3.95 -0.89
CA ILE A 80 -6.76 3.29 -0.05
C ILE A 80 -5.53 4.18 0.06
N ARG A 81 -5.14 4.57 1.28
CA ARG A 81 -3.90 5.32 1.50
C ARG A 81 -2.74 4.40 1.85
N ILE A 82 -1.74 4.28 1.00
CA ILE A 82 -0.48 3.56 1.30
C ILE A 82 0.45 4.50 2.09
N ILE A 83 1.14 3.98 3.13
CA ILE A 83 1.85 4.77 4.15
C ILE A 83 3.36 4.67 4.06
#